data_AF-A0A3G6TA05-F1
#
_entry.id   AF-A0A3G6TA05-F1
#
_cell.length_a   1.000
_cell.length_b   1.000
_cell.length_c   1.000
_cell.angle_alpha   90.00
_cell.angle_beta   90.00
_cell.angle_gamma   90.00
#
_symmetry.space_group_name_H-M   'P 1'
#
loop_
_entity.id
_entity.type
_entity.pdbx_description
1 polymer ?
#
loop_
_entity_poly.entity_id
_entity_poly.type
_entity_poly.pdbx_seq_one_letter_code
_entity_poly.pdbx_strand_id
1 'polypeptide(L)'
;MKAVFYHVVRKPTFISILSALFFSYIAFLSIYKLFDPPKTGSPYNMILEMLFIVSIVPLGLFIIDRLLVIKINNIKLTVIEIVTLGSISLYYFLVANPS
;
A
#
# COMPACT_ATOMS: atom_id res chain seq x y z
N MET A 1 -12.56 -16.24 6.01
CA MET A 1 -11.60 -15.22 6.49
C MET A 1 -10.28 -15.79 7.01
N LYS A 2 -10.23 -16.89 7.78
CA LYS A 2 -8.96 -17.46 8.30
C LYS A 2 -7.87 -17.71 7.24
N ALA A 3 -8.25 -18.20 6.05
CA ALA A 3 -7.29 -18.51 4.97
C ALA A 3 -6.59 -17.26 4.40
N VAL A 4 -7.25 -16.11 4.37
CA VAL A 4 -6.70 -14.87 3.80
C VAL A 4 -5.62 -14.32 4.73
N PHE A 5 -5.93 -14.15 6.02
CA PHE A 5 -4.94 -13.73 7.02
C PHE A 5 -3.78 -14.71 7.15
N TYR A 6 -4.04 -16.02 7.06
CA TYR A 6 -2.99 -17.04 7.11
C TYR A 6 -2.01 -16.93 5.93
N HIS A 7 -2.50 -16.64 4.72
CA HIS A 7 -1.65 -16.42 3.55
C HIS A 7 -0.89 -15.08 3.61
N VAL A 8 -1.47 -14.04 4.21
CA VAL A 8 -0.80 -12.75 4.43
C VAL A 8 0.39 -12.91 5.37
N VAL A 9 0.22 -13.62 6.49
CA VAL A 9 1.28 -13.80 7.50
C VAL A 9 2.34 -14.81 7.06
N ARG A 10 1.96 -15.87 6.34
CA ARG A 10 2.90 -16.96 5.98
C ARG A 10 3.70 -16.69 4.70
N LYS A 11 3.20 -15.83 3.82
CA LYS A 11 3.84 -15.43 2.55
C LYS A 11 3.72 -13.90 2.37
N PRO A 12 4.42 -13.11 3.19
CA PRO A 12 4.47 -11.68 2.98
C PRO A 12 5.21 -11.39 1.68
N THR A 13 4.62 -10.55 0.83
CA THR A 13 5.25 -9.97 -0.36
C THR A 13 5.48 -8.49 -0.13
N PHE A 14 6.26 -7.84 -0.99
CA PHE A 14 6.56 -6.43 -0.82
C PHE A 14 5.29 -5.58 -0.89
N ILE A 15 4.42 -5.85 -1.86
CA ILE A 15 3.13 -5.15 -2.02
C ILE A 15 2.24 -5.35 -0.80
N SER A 16 2.20 -6.55 -0.23
CA SER A 16 1.42 -6.85 0.97
C SER A 16 1.92 -6.13 2.22
N ILE A 17 3.23 -5.95 2.37
CA ILE A 17 3.78 -5.20 3.51
C ILE A 17 3.46 -3.72 3.34
N LEU A 18 3.65 -3.19 2.13
CA LEU A 18 3.41 -1.78 1.83
C LEU A 18 1.93 -1.42 2.02
N SER A 19 1.01 -2.27 1.55
CA SER A 19 -0.42 -2.07 1.75
C SER A 19 -0.80 -2.13 3.22
N ALA A 20 -0.26 -3.08 4.00
CA ALA A 20 -0.51 -3.17 5.43
C ALA A 20 -0.05 -1.91 6.19
N LEU A 21 1.14 -1.38 5.87
CA LEU A 21 1.64 -0.12 6.44
C LEU A 21 0.74 1.06 6.08
N PHE A 22 0.30 1.15 4.82
CA PHE A 22 -0.61 2.20 4.37
C PHE A 22 -1.94 2.19 5.12
N PHE A 23 -2.58 1.02 5.26
CA PHE A 23 -3.83 0.90 6.02
C PHE A 23 -3.65 1.14 7.52
N SER A 24 -2.52 0.73 8.09
CA SER A 24 -2.18 1.04 9.48
C SER A 24 -2.04 2.55 9.69
N TYR A 25 -1.43 3.26 8.74
CA TYR A 25 -1.31 4.71 8.77
C TYR A 25 -2.67 5.42 8.67
N ILE A 26 -3.54 5.01 7.74
CA ILE A 26 -4.91 5.54 7.65
C ILE A 26 -5.69 5.30 8.95
N ALA A 27 -5.61 4.09 9.51
CA ALA A 27 -6.27 3.76 10.76
C ALA A 27 -5.78 4.65 11.91
N PHE A 28 -4.45 4.85 12.01
CA PHE A 28 -3.86 5.74 13.00
C PHE A 28 -4.36 7.18 12.85
N LEU A 29 -4.34 7.73 11.62
CA LEU A 29 -4.84 9.09 11.35
C LEU A 29 -6.34 9.23 11.65
N SER A 30 -7.12 8.19 11.36
CA SER A 30 -8.57 8.17 11.61
C SER A 30 -8.86 8.18 13.11
N ILE A 31 -8.09 7.43 13.91
CA ILE A 31 -8.19 7.45 15.37
C ILE A 31 -7.76 8.82 15.90
N TYR A 32 -6.65 9.38 15.40
CA TYR A 32 -6.19 10.71 15.80
C TYR A 32 -7.24 11.80 15.54
N LYS A 33 -7.93 11.74 14.40
CA LYS A 33 -9.04 12.65 14.05
C LYS A 33 -10.19 12.61 15.07
N LEU A 34 -10.41 11.50 15.78
CA LEU A 34 -11.43 11.41 16.82
C LEU A 34 -11.03 12.17 18.09
N PHE A 35 -9.73 12.25 18.39
CA PHE A 35 -9.21 12.95 19.57
C PHE A 35 -9.03 14.44 19.33
N ASP A 36 -8.61 14.83 18.12
CA ASP A 36 -8.46 16.23 17.72
C ASP A 36 -9.17 16.48 16.38
N PRO A 37 -10.49 16.78 16.41
CA PRO A 37 -11.27 16.94 15.21
C PRO A 37 -10.85 18.20 14.45
N PRO A 38 -10.36 18.07 13.20
CA PRO A 38 -9.90 19.19 12.42
C PRO A 38 -11.08 20.06 12.00
N LYS A 39 -10.84 21.37 11.91
CA LYS A 39 -11.84 22.32 11.40
C LYS A 39 -12.27 21.92 9.98
N THR A 40 -13.57 22.05 9.70
CA THR A 40 -14.17 21.81 8.38
C THR A 40 -13.46 22.67 7.33
N GLY A 41 -12.96 22.04 6.26
CA GLY A 41 -12.18 22.72 5.22
C GLY A 41 -10.69 22.91 5.52
N SER A 42 -10.17 22.37 6.63
CA SER A 42 -8.73 22.38 6.86
C SER A 42 -7.99 21.44 5.88
N PRO A 43 -6.74 21.77 5.50
CA PRO A 43 -5.92 20.94 4.62
C PRO A 43 -5.77 19.50 5.14
N TYR A 44 -5.64 19.33 6.45
CA TYR A 44 -5.51 18.02 7.08
C TYR A 44 -6.75 17.14 6.85
N ASN A 45 -7.95 17.69 6.99
CA ASN A 45 -9.17 16.93 6.75
C ASN A 45 -9.30 16.52 5.27
N MET A 46 -8.94 17.41 4.34
CA MET A 46 -8.95 17.11 2.91
C MET A 46 -7.93 16.02 2.53
N ILE A 47 -6.72 16.06 3.11
CA ILE A 47 -5.69 15.04 2.89
C ILE A 47 -6.19 13.67 3.37
N LEU A 48 -6.86 13.62 4.52
CA LEU A 48 -7.37 12.38 5.10
C LEU A 48 -8.50 11.78 4.24
N GLU A 49 -9.42 12.61 3.76
CA GLU A 49 -10.47 12.19 2.82
C GLU A 49 -9.89 11.70 1.48
N MET A 50 -8.88 12.40 0.94
CA MET A 50 -8.20 11.96 -0.27
C MET A 50 -7.44 10.65 -0.08
N LEU A 51 -6.78 10.44 1.07
CA LEU A 51 -6.13 9.17 1.41
C LEU A 51 -7.14 8.01 1.41
N PHE A 52 -8.36 8.25 1.91
CA PHE A 52 -9.44 7.26 1.85
C PHE A 52 -9.89 6.97 0.42
N ILE A 53 -10.04 7.98 -0.44
CA ILE A 53 -10.43 7.76 -1.86
C ILE A 53 -9.33 7.02 -2.61
N VAL A 54 -8.08 7.44 -2.44
CA VAL A 54 -6.90 6.85 -3.09
C VAL A 54 -6.64 5.42 -2.60
N SER A 55 -7.17 5.04 -1.43
CA SER A 55 -7.01 3.68 -0.86
C SER A 55 -7.53 2.54 -1.75
N ILE A 56 -8.39 2.84 -2.73
CA ILE A 56 -8.81 1.89 -3.77
C ILE A 56 -7.62 1.30 -4.53
N VAL A 57 -6.60 2.11 -4.81
CA VAL A 57 -5.43 1.68 -5.59
C VAL A 57 -4.61 0.62 -4.84
N PRO A 58 -4.13 0.85 -3.59
CA PRO A 58 -3.43 -0.16 -2.83
C PRO A 58 -4.30 -1.38 -2.49
N LEU A 59 -5.64 -1.24 -2.34
CA LEU A 59 -6.54 -2.39 -2.22
C LEU A 59 -6.54 -3.26 -3.48
N GLY A 60 -6.66 -2.64 -4.65
CA GLY A 60 -6.63 -3.35 -5.93
C GLY A 60 -5.31 -4.09 -6.14
N LEU A 61 -4.18 -3.41 -5.90
CA LEU A 61 -2.84 -4.01 -5.97
C LEU A 61 -2.68 -5.17 -4.99
N PHE A 62 -3.20 -5.03 -3.77
CA PHE A 62 -3.15 -6.10 -2.77
C PHE A 62 -3.93 -7.35 -3.20
N ILE A 63 -5.12 -7.19 -3.79
CA ILE A 63 -5.91 -8.33 -4.30
C ILE A 63 -5.14 -9.03 -5.43
N ILE A 64 -4.59 -8.27 -6.38
CA ILE A 64 -3.80 -8.82 -7.49
C ILE A 64 -2.58 -9.57 -6.97
N ASP A 65 -1.84 -8.98 -6.03
CA ASP A 65 -0.71 -9.62 -5.38
C ASP A 65 -1.09 -10.97 -4.75
N ARG A 66 -2.18 -11.03 -3.95
CA ARG A 66 -2.64 -12.29 -3.35
C ARG A 66 -3.03 -13.33 -4.41
N LEU A 67 -3.63 -12.93 -5.54
CA LEU A 67 -3.92 -13.84 -6.65
C LEU A 67 -2.63 -14.37 -7.31
N LEU A 68 -1.60 -13.54 -7.45
CA LEU A 68 -0.31 -13.94 -8.00
C LEU A 68 0.45 -14.88 -7.05
N VAL A 69 0.41 -14.66 -5.73
CA VAL A 69 1.02 -15.56 -4.72
C VAL A 69 0.40 -16.97 -4.75
N ILE A 70 -0.88 -17.08 -5.12
CA ILE A 70 -1.56 -18.37 -5.27
C ILE A 70 -1.07 -19.10 -6.53
N LYS A 71 -0.79 -18.36 -7.61
CA LYS A 71 -0.39 -18.93 -8.91
C LYS A 71 1.12 -19.14 -9.08
N ILE A 72 1.95 -18.34 -8.40
CA ILE A 72 3.39 -18.27 -8.61
C ILE A 72 4.12 -18.52 -7.27
N ASN A 73 5.34 -19.05 -7.32
CA ASN A 73 6.17 -19.18 -6.12
C ASN A 73 6.49 -17.80 -5.51
N ASN A 74 6.31 -17.67 -4.19
CA ASN A 74 6.45 -16.41 -3.46
C ASN A 74 7.80 -15.71 -3.71
N ILE A 75 8.90 -16.49 -3.71
CA ILE A 75 10.25 -15.95 -3.91
C ILE A 75 10.37 -15.31 -5.30
N LYS A 76 9.86 -15.97 -6.34
CA LYS A 76 9.91 -15.44 -7.71
C LYS A 76 9.07 -14.17 -7.84
N LEU A 77 7.91 -14.13 -7.19
CA LEU A 77 7.03 -12.96 -7.20
C LEU A 77 7.70 -11.76 -6.52
N THR A 78 8.30 -11.95 -5.34
CA THR A 78 9.00 -10.87 -4.62
C THR A 78 10.18 -10.31 -5.41
N VAL A 79 10.93 -11.15 -6.14
CA VAL A 79 12.00 -10.67 -7.03
C VAL A 79 11.42 -9.78 -8.15
N ILE A 80 10.31 -10.20 -8.77
CA ILE A 80 9.66 -9.41 -9.82
C ILE A 80 9.17 -8.07 -9.25
N GLU A 81 8.56 -8.06 -8.07
CA GLU A 81 8.09 -6.84 -7.40
C GLU A 81 9.23 -5.84 -7.16
N ILE A 82 10.34 -6.32 -6.58
CA ILE A 82 11.49 -5.47 -6.26
C ILE A 82 12.13 -4.93 -7.54
N VAL A 83 12.30 -5.77 -8.57
CA VAL A 83 12.87 -5.33 -9.85
C VAL A 83 11.96 -4.31 -10.52
N THR A 84 10.65 -4.53 -10.52
CA THR A 84 9.68 -3.62 -11.16
C THR A 84 9.65 -2.29 -10.44
N LEU A 85 9.48 -2.29 -9.12
CA LEU A 85 9.42 -1.06 -8.33
C LEU A 85 10.77 -0.33 -8.29
N GLY A 86 11.87 -1.07 -8.20
CA GLY A 86 13.22 -0.53 -8.28
C GLY A 86 13.48 0.13 -9.63
N SER A 87 13.08 -0.51 -10.73
CA SER A 87 13.24 0.06 -12.08
C SER A 87 12.39 1.31 -12.28
N ILE A 88 11.14 1.31 -11.81
CA ILE A 88 10.26 2.50 -11.86
C ILE A 88 10.87 3.64 -11.04
N SER A 89 11.37 3.33 -9.84
CA SER A 89 12.01 4.34 -8.96
C SER A 89 13.25 4.92 -9.62
N LEU A 90 14.12 4.06 -10.16
CA LEU A 90 15.33 4.49 -10.89
C LEU A 90 14.98 5.33 -12.12
N TYR A 91 13.99 4.93 -12.91
CA TYR A 91 13.52 5.74 -14.04
C TYR A 91 13.04 7.12 -13.60
N TYR A 92 12.29 7.17 -12.50
CA TYR A 92 11.79 8.44 -11.98
C TYR A 92 12.93 9.36 -11.54
N PHE A 93 13.91 8.85 -10.79
CA PHE A 93 15.06 9.63 -10.32
C PHE A 93 16.05 10.00 -11.42
N LEU A 94 16.26 9.14 -12.43
CA LEU A 94 17.28 9.37 -13.44
C LEU A 94 16.75 10.09 -14.68
N VAL A 95 15.46 9.97 -15.00
CA VAL A 95 14.90 10.44 -16.27
C VAL A 95 13.77 11.43 -16.09
N ALA A 96 12.78 11.12 -15.23
CA ALA A 96 11.58 11.95 -15.11
C ALA A 96 11.81 13.20 -14.25
N ASN A 97 12.62 13.06 -13.20
CA ASN A 97 13.03 14.16 -12.34
C ASN A 97 14.53 14.00 -11.99
N PRO A 98 15.42 14.16 -12.98
CA PRO A 98 16.84 14.22 -12.72
C PRO A 98 17.08 15.44 -11.85
N SER A 99 17.46 15.20 -10.60
CA SER A 99 17.88 16.23 -9.66
C SER A 99 19.00 17.09 -10.23
#